data_AF-A0A1Y6K179-F1
#
_entry.id   AF-A0A1Y6K179-F1
#
_cell.length_a   1.000
_cell.length_b   1.000
_cell.length_c   1.000
_cell.angle_alpha   90.00
_cell.angle_beta   90.00
_cell.angle_gamma   90.00
#
_symmetry.space_group_name_H-M   'P 1'
#
loop_
_entity.id
_entity.type
_entity.pdbx_description
1 polymer ?
#
loop_
_entity_poly.entity_id
_entity_poly.type
_entity_poly.pdbx_seq_one_letter_code
_entity_poly.pdbx_strand_id
1 'polypeptide(L)' 'MLTIYVDPKQQDQVVQLSDQDRGYLSVSKQANTARYTFYFVGHQHPSFWHDGQLTDGAEETVRTIDGVQHYRIAFR' A
#
# COMPACT_ATOMS: atom_id res chain seq x y z
N MET A 1 -7.08 11.60 3.97
CA MET A 1 -6.75 10.15 4.06
C MET A 1 -7.21 9.49 2.77
N LEU A 2 -6.36 8.67 2.16
CA LEU A 2 -6.66 7.93 0.91
C LEU A 2 -6.88 6.46 1.21
N THR A 3 -7.75 5.80 0.45
CA THR A 3 -7.95 4.36 0.57
C THR A 3 -7.27 3.62 -0.57
N ILE A 4 -6.47 2.61 -0.25
CA ILE A 4 -5.87 1.68 -1.20
C ILE A 4 -6.70 0.40 -1.18
N TYR A 5 -7.29 0.05 -2.32
CA TYR A 5 -8.06 -1.18 -2.46
C TYR A 5 -7.14 -2.35 -2.84
N VAL A 6 -7.19 -3.42 -2.04
CA VAL A 6 -6.30 -4.59 -2.15
C VAL A 6 -7.12 -5.88 -2.18
N ASP A 7 -6.83 -6.78 -3.11
CA ASP A 7 -7.30 -8.16 -3.04
C ASP A 7 -6.34 -8.95 -2.12
N PRO A 8 -6.76 -9.40 -0.93
CA PRO A 8 -5.87 -10.09 0.01
C PRO A 8 -5.39 -11.48 -0.48
N LYS A 9 -5.95 -12.00 -1.59
CA LYS A 9 -5.58 -13.29 -2.16
C LYS A 9 -4.52 -13.19 -3.26
N GLN A 10 -4.20 -11.98 -3.71
CA GLN A 10 -3.23 -11.73 -4.78
C GLN A 10 -1.94 -11.12 -4.22
N GLN A 11 -0.80 -11.75 -4.52
CA GLN A 11 0.51 -11.27 -4.07
C GLN A 11 1.02 -10.09 -4.90
N ASP A 12 0.79 -10.14 -6.21
CA ASP A 12 1.19 -9.13 -7.17
C ASP A 12 -0.07 -8.60 -7.86
N GLN A 13 -0.34 -7.31 -7.72
CA GLN A 13 -1.60 -6.73 -8.22
C GLN A 13 -1.49 -5.22 -8.48
N VAL A 14 -2.30 -4.75 -9.43
CA VAL A 14 -2.58 -3.32 -9.56
C VAL A 14 -3.58 -2.94 -8.47
N VAL A 15 -3.23 -1.93 -7.66
CA VAL A 15 -4.12 -1.39 -6.63
C VAL A 15 -4.73 -0.08 -7.12
N GLN A 16 -5.98 0.17 -6.77
CA GLN A 16 -6.65 1.43 -7.04
C GLN A 16 -6.74 2.27 -5.77
N LEU A 17 -6.57 3.58 -5.91
CA LEU A 17 -6.75 4.55 -4.85
C LEU A 17 -8.12 5.21 -4.94
N SER A 18 -8.63 5.71 -3.81
CA SER A 18 -9.92 6.41 -3.73
C SER A 18 -10.01 7.69 -4.57
N ASP A 19 -8.88 8.29 -4.93
CA ASP A 19 -8.77 9.45 -5.83
C ASP A 19 -8.66 9.05 -7.32
N GLN A 20 -8.90 7.78 -7.63
CA GLN A 20 -8.86 7.17 -8.95
C GLN A 20 -7.45 6.91 -9.50
N ASP A 21 -6.39 7.27 -8.78
CA ASP A 21 -5.04 6.89 -9.17
C ASP A 21 -4.78 5.38 -8.97
N ARG A 22 -3.66 4.90 -9.51
CA ARG A 22 -3.28 3.49 -9.47
C ARG A 22 -1.86 3.31 -8.98
N GLY A 23 -1.65 2.23 -8.25
CA GLY A 23 -0.35 1.74 -7.85
C GLY A 23 -0.17 0.27 -8.18
N TYR A 24 0.95 -0.28 -7.76
CA TYR A 24 1.25 -1.69 -7.81
C TYR A 24 1.61 -2.18 -6.42
N LEU A 25 1.01 -3.28 -6.00
CA LEU A 25 1.37 -4.00 -4.79
C LEU A 25 2.14 -5.26 -5.18
N SER A 26 3.27 -5.48 -4.51
CA SER A 26 4.00 -6.75 -4.56
C SER A 26 4.24 -7.28 -3.15
N VAL A 27 4.03 -8.59 -2.97
CA VAL A 27 4.24 -9.28 -1.70
C VAL A 27 5.44 -10.20 -1.79
N SER A 28 6.41 -10.00 -0.90
CA SER A 28 7.59 -10.84 -0.78
C SER A 28 7.63 -11.55 0.57
N LYS A 29 8.05 -12.82 0.59
CA LYS A 29 8.36 -13.54 1.83
C LYS A 29 9.77 -13.18 2.27
N GLN A 30 9.88 -12.58 3.46
CA GLN A 30 11.13 -12.51 4.22
C GLN A 30 11.12 -13.63 5.27
N ALA A 31 12.31 -13.99 5.79
CA ALA A 31 12.54 -15.21 6.57
C ALA A 31 11.43 -15.55 7.60
N ASN A 32 10.88 -14.55 8.29
CA ASN A 32 9.82 -14.71 9.30
C ASN A 32 8.59 -13.81 9.08
N THR A 33 8.50 -13.06 7.97
CA THR A 33 7.40 -12.10 7.76
C THR A 33 7.11 -11.87 6.28
N ALA A 34 5.90 -11.43 5.95
CA ALA A 34 5.58 -10.93 4.62
C ALA A 34 5.89 -9.42 4.56
N ARG A 35 6.43 -8.97 3.44
CA ARG A 35 6.57 -7.54 3.11
C ARG A 35 5.66 -7.20 1.95
N TYR A 36 4.76 -6.25 2.17
CA TYR A 36 3.85 -5.67 1.18
C TYR A 36 4.46 -4.36 0.71
N THR A 37 4.88 -4.28 -0.54
CA THR A 37 5.48 -3.08 -1.13
C THR A 37 4.48 -2.41 -2.05
N PHE A 38 4.09 -1.18 -1.73
CA PHE A 38 3.21 -0.34 -2.53
C PHE A 38 4.06 0.62 -3.37
N TYR A 39 3.95 0.50 -4.69
CA TYR A 39 4.65 1.30 -5.68
C TYR A 39 3.68 2.23 -6.40
N PHE A 40 3.96 3.53 -6.40
CA PHE A 40 3.17 4.54 -7.12
C PHE A 40 4.07 5.29 -8.11
N VAL A 41 3.66 5.30 -9.37
CA VAL A 41 4.41 5.94 -10.46
C VAL A 41 3.77 7.30 -10.73
N GLY A 42 4.56 8.39 -10.71
CA GLY A 42 4.06 9.74 -11.01
C GLY A 42 4.27 10.80 -9.93
N HIS A 43 5.03 10.49 -8.86
CA HIS A 43 5.41 11.42 -7.78
C HIS A 43 4.24 12.01 -6.95
N GLN A 44 2.98 11.70 -7.28
CA GLN A 44 1.79 12.18 -6.57
C GLN A 44 1.58 11.48 -5.23
N HIS A 45 2.04 10.23 -5.11
CA HIS A 45 1.96 9.42 -3.91
C HIS A 45 3.33 8.81 -3.60
N PRO A 46 3.82 8.89 -2.35
CA PRO A 46 5.03 8.21 -1.95
C PRO A 46 4.81 6.70 -1.89
N SER A 47 5.72 5.95 -2.51
CA SER A 47 5.80 4.51 -2.38
C SER A 47 6.27 4.13 -0.97
N PHE A 48 5.78 3.03 -0.42
CA PHE A 48 6.09 2.59 0.93
C PHE A 48 5.99 1.06 1.05
N TRP A 49 6.41 0.51 2.19
CA TRP A 49 6.22 -0.90 2.50
C TRP A 49 5.62 -1.10 3.89
N HIS A 50 4.91 -2.22 4.06
CA HIS A 50 4.39 -2.72 5.32
C HIS A 50 4.97 -4.10 5.58
N ASP A 51 5.57 -4.30 6.76
CA ASP A 51 6.08 -5.60 7.21
C ASP A 51 5.09 -6.22 8.18
N GLY A 52 4.78 -7.51 8.00
CA GLY A 52 3.85 -8.24 8.85
C GLY A 52 2.60 -8.66 8.12
N GLN A 53 1.52 -8.84 8.87
CA GLN A 53 0.22 -9.19 8.31
C GLN A 53 -0.53 -7.92 7.93
N LEU A 54 -0.86 -7.79 6.64
CA LEU A 54 -1.78 -6.76 6.18
C LEU A 54 -3.20 -7.10 6.63
N THR A 55 -3.94 -6.14 7.18
CA THR A 55 -5.31 -6.32 7.67
C THR A 55 -6.26 -5.33 7.01
N ASP A 56 -7.53 -5.73 6.88
CA ASP A 56 -8.58 -4.82 6.41
C ASP A 56 -8.77 -3.67 7.41
N GLY A 57 -8.77 -2.44 6.90
CA GLY A 57 -8.82 -1.23 7.71
C GLY A 57 -7.48 -0.79 8.31
N ALA A 58 -6.36 -1.46 8.01
CA ALA A 58 -5.04 -1.01 8.45
C ALA A 58 -4.77 0.44 7.99
N GLU A 59 -4.13 1.23 8.86
CA GLU A 59 -3.77 2.61 8.58
C GLU A 59 -2.26 2.77 8.52
N GLU A 60 -1.78 3.47 7.49
CA GLU A 60 -0.36 3.71 7.24
C GLU A 60 -0.08 5.21 7.23
N THR A 61 0.94 5.62 7.98
CA THR A 61 1.41 7.01 8.00
C THR A 61 2.79 7.07 7.36
N VAL A 62 2.84 7.58 6.13
CA VAL A 62 4.07 7.69 5.34
C VAL A 62 4.60 9.12 5.46
N ARG A 63 5.81 9.25 6.01
CA ARG A 63 6.48 10.55 6.16
C ARG A 63 7.56 10.69 5.08
N THR A 64 7.54 11.80 4.38
CA THR A 64 8.50 12.15 3.33
C THR A 64 9.05 13.56 3.54
N ILE A 65 10.01 13.97 2.72
CA ILE A 65 10.52 15.35 2.72
C ILE A 65 9.45 16.37 2.33
N ASP A 66 8.45 15.95 1.54
CA ASP A 66 7.38 16.82 1.02
C ASP A 66 6.15 16.87 1.96
N GLY A 67 6.14 16.04 3.01
CA GLY A 67 5.08 16.01 4.00
C GLY A 67 4.67 14.62 4.45
N VAL A 68 3.54 14.56 5.15
CA VAL A 68 2.97 13.34 5.71
C VAL A 68 1.72 12.95 4.93
N GLN A 69 1.63 11.67 4.55
CA GLN A 69 0.46 11.11 3.88
C GLN A 69 -0.10 9.94 4.67
N HIS A 70 -1.43 9.87 4.74
CA HIS A 70 -2.16 8.86 5.47
C HIS A 70 -2.96 7.99 4.50
N TYR A 71 -2.75 6.68 4.59
CA TYR A 71 -3.45 5.68 3.81
C TYR A 71 -4.25 4.75 4.71
N ARG A 72 -5.39 4.29 4.21
CA ARG A 72 -6.15 3.18 4.76
C ARG A 72 -6.16 2.04 3.74
N ILE A 73 -5.89 0.83 4.19
CA ILE A 73 -6.03 -0.38 3.38
C ILE A 73 -7.46 -0.88 3.50
N ALA A 74 -8.10 -1.17 2.37
CA ALA A 74 -9.41 -1.81 2.35
C ALA A 74 -9.38 -3.04 1.44
N PHE A 75 -9.83 -4.17 1.96
CA PHE A 75 -9.90 -5.40 1.17
C PHE A 75 -11.09 -5.37 0.22
N ARG A 76 -10.86 -5.74 -1.04
CA ARG A 76 -11.88 -5.72 -2.11
C ARG A 76 -11.77 -6.92 -3.03
#